data_AF-A0A6V7HM23-F1
#
_entry.id   AF-A0A6V7HM23-F1
#
_cell.length_a   1.000
_cell.length_b   1.000
_cell.length_c   1.000
_cell.angle_alpha   90.00
_cell.angle_beta   90.00
_cell.angle_gamma   90.00
#
_symmetry.space_group_name_H-M   'P 1'
#
loop_
_entity.id
_entity.type
_entity.pdbx_description
1 polymer ?
#
loop_
_entity_poly.entity_id
_entity_poly.type
_entity_poly.pdbx_seq_one_letter_code
_entity_poly.pdbx_strand_id
1 'polypeptide(L)' 'MTGLEYILLHVQEPILYVIRKQHRYSPTQTTPLTDYYVIAGIVYQAPDLASIVNSRL' A
#
# COMPACT_ATOMS: atom_id res chain seq x y z
N MET A 1 6.39 12.11 -13.84
CA MET A 1 4.99 11.73 -14.12
C MET A 1 4.15 12.17 -12.94
N THR A 2 2.87 12.52 -13.16
CA THR A 2 1.89 12.91 -12.14
C THR A 2 0.62 12.08 -12.35
N GLY A 3 -0.23 12.00 -11.34
CA GLY A 3 -1.47 11.23 -11.35
C GLY A 3 -1.40 9.97 -10.48
N LEU A 4 -2.28 9.00 -10.77
CA LEU A 4 -2.34 7.74 -10.06
C LEU A 4 -1.16 6.84 -10.42
N GLU A 5 -0.49 6.29 -9.42
CA GLU A 5 0.60 5.34 -9.61
C GLU A 5 0.62 4.26 -8.53
N TYR A 6 1.34 3.19 -8.83
CA TYR A 6 1.65 2.11 -7.91
C TYR A 6 3.16 2.06 -7.70
N ILE A 7 3.61 2.05 -6.45
CA ILE A 7 5.04 1.95 -6.10
C ILE A 7 5.30 0.73 -5.23
N LEU A 8 6.50 0.17 -5.36
CA LEU A 8 7.00 -0.82 -4.44
C LEU A 8 7.50 -0.10 -3.18
N LEU A 9 6.77 -0.22 -2.08
CA LEU A 9 7.04 0.46 -0.83
C LEU A 9 8.04 -0.31 0.04
N HIS A 10 7.89 -1.64 0.10
CA HIS A 10 8.74 -2.50 0.92
C HIS A 10 8.89 -3.88 0.30
N VAL A 11 10.04 -4.52 0.55
CA VAL A 11 10.40 -5.85 0.07
C VAL A 11 11.02 -6.64 1.21
N GLN A 12 10.49 -7.83 1.45
CA GLN A 12 11.07 -8.85 2.30
C GLN A 12 10.98 -10.21 1.58
N GLU A 13 12.06 -10.57 0.91
CA GLU A 13 12.12 -11.81 0.15
C GLU A 13 12.18 -13.04 1.07
N PRO A 14 11.62 -14.18 0.62
CA PRO A 14 10.89 -14.38 -0.63
C PRO A 14 9.37 -14.11 -0.51
N ILE A 15 8.89 -13.70 0.67
CA ILE A 15 7.50 -13.91 1.05
C ILE A 15 6.63 -12.67 0.95
N LEU A 16 7.17 -11.46 1.12
CA LEU A 16 6.37 -10.25 1.29
C LEU A 16 6.86 -9.11 0.38
N TYR A 17 5.92 -8.52 -0.35
CA TYR A 17 6.08 -7.24 -1.01
C TYR A 17 4.94 -6.32 -0.59
N VAL A 18 5.22 -5.04 -0.40
CA VAL A 18 4.20 -4.03 -0.10
C VAL A 18 4.11 -3.07 -1.27
N ILE A 19 2.95 -3.00 -1.91
CA ILE A 19 2.67 -2.08 -3.01
C ILE A 19 1.76 -0.97 -2.50
N ARG A 20 2.12 0.29 -2.78
CA ARG A 20 1.30 1.45 -2.44
C ARG A 20 0.66 2.03 -3.69
N LYS A 21 -0.67 2.17 -3.66
CA LYS A 21 -1.40 3.04 -4.56
C LYS A 21 -1.35 4.46 -4.01
N GLN A 22 -0.86 5.41 -4.81
CA GLN A 22 -0.77 6.81 -4.42
C GLN A 22 -1.14 7.74 -5.56
N HIS A 23 -1.52 8.97 -5.23
CA HIS A 23 -1.71 10.04 -6.19
C HIS A 23 -0.53 11.02 -6.11
N ARG A 24 0.23 11.15 -7.19
CA ARG A 24 1.39 12.05 -7.30
C ARG A 24 0.98 13.39 -7.90
N TYR A 25 1.14 14.47 -7.15
CA TYR A 25 0.88 15.83 -7.62
C TYR A 25 2.13 16.49 -8.20
N SER A 26 3.32 16.15 -7.67
CA SER A 26 4.62 16.64 -8.13
C SER A 26 5.71 15.60 -7.81
N PRO A 27 6.98 15.81 -8.24
CA PRO A 27 8.08 14.93 -7.85
C PRO A 27 8.31 14.80 -6.34
N THR A 28 7.84 15.76 -5.54
CA THR A 28 8.02 15.80 -4.08
C THR A 28 6.72 15.67 -3.29
N GLN A 29 5.56 15.67 -3.96
CA GLN A 29 4.25 15.65 -3.32
C GLN A 29 3.41 14.48 -3.83
N THR A 30 3.08 13.58 -2.89
CA THR A 30 2.27 12.38 -3.12
C THR A 30 1.32 12.16 -1.95
N THR A 31 0.09 11.75 -2.24
CA THR A 31 -0.88 11.31 -1.21
C THR A 31 -1.06 9.80 -1.30
N PRO A 32 -0.70 9.03 -0.26
CA PRO A 32 -1.02 7.60 -0.16
C PRO A 32 -2.54 7.39 -0.17
N LEU A 33 -3.00 6.37 -0.89
CA LEU A 33 -4.43 6.02 -0.94
C LEU A 33 -4.71 4.67 -0.28
N THR A 34 -3.94 3.63 -0.65
CA THR A 34 -4.13 2.27 -0.14
C THR A 34 -2.85 1.47 -0.31
N ASP A 35 -2.57 0.59 0.65
CA ASP A 35 -1.45 -0.34 0.59
C ASP A 35 -1.97 -1.76 0.34
N TYR A 36 -1.16 -2.56 -0.35
CA TYR A 36 -1.43 -3.96 -0.68
C TYR A 36 -0.26 -4.82 -0.22
N TYR A 37 -0.55 -5.94 0.43
CA TYR A 37 0.41 -6.97 0.76
C TYR A 37 0.38 -8.05 -0.32
N VAL A 38 1.52 -8.31 -0.95
CA VAL A 38 1.73 -9.50 -1.77
C VAL A 38 2.44 -10.53 -0.90
N ILE A 39 1.69 -11.50 -0.40
CA ILE A 39 2.20 -12.54 0.50
C ILE A 39 2.22 -13.86 -0.25
N ALA A 40 3.41 -14.42 -0.47
CA ALA A 40 3.61 -15.67 -1.21
C ALA A 40 2.88 -15.68 -2.57
N GLY A 41 2.86 -14.54 -3.27
CA GLY A 41 2.20 -14.38 -4.57
C GLY A 41 0.70 -14.02 -4.50
N ILE A 42 0.09 -13.95 -3.32
CA ILE A 42 -1.33 -13.58 -3.14
C ILE A 42 -1.45 -12.12 -2.72
N VAL A 43 -2.38 -11.39 -3.35
CA VAL A 43 -2.60 -9.96 -3.08
C VAL A 43 -3.71 -9.75 -2.06
N TYR A 44 -3.40 -9.03 -0.99
CA TYR A 44 -4.35 -8.59 0.04
C TYR A 44 -4.35 -7.07 0.12
N GLN A 45 -5.52 -6.46 0.24
CA GLN A 45 -5.61 -5.04 0.60
C GLN A 45 -5.32 -4.88 2.10
N ALA A 46 -4.41 -3.97 2.45
CA ALA A 46 -4.13 -3.67 3.85
C ALA A 46 -5.33 -2.96 4.48
N PRO A 47 -5.81 -3.40 5.66
CA PRO A 47 -6.87 -2.71 6.37
C PRO A 47 -6.37 -1.37 6.89
N ASP A 48 -7.26 -0.37 6.92
CA ASP A 48 -6.96 0.88 7.61
C ASP A 48 -6.96 0.68 9.13
N LEU A 49 -6.27 1.57 9.86
CA LEU A 49 -6.12 1.46 11.32
C LEU A 49 -7.47 1.47 12.05
N ALA A 50 -8.45 2.25 11.59
CA ALA A 50 -9.75 2.34 12.23
C ALA A 50 -10.55 1.03 12.08
N SER A 51 -10.49 0.40 10.91
CA SER A 51 -11.05 -0.92 10.64
C SER A 51 -10.45 -1.99 11.54
N ILE A 52 -9.13 -1.98 11.76
CA ILE A 52 -8.47 -2.93 12.69
C ILE A 52 -8.99 -2.71 14.11
N VAL A 53 -9.00 -1.46 14.60
CA VAL A 53 -9.45 -1.14 15.96
C VAL A 53 -10.90 -1.53 16.18
N ASN A 54 -11.80 -1.16 15.26
CA ASN A 54 -13.22 -1.50 15.36
C ASN A 54 -13.49 -3.01 15.32
N SER A 55 -12.64 -3.80 14.65
CA SER A 55 -12.78 -5.27 14.61
C SER A 55 -12.39 -5.98 15.92
N ARG A 56 -11.89 -5.23 16.91
CA ARG A 56 -11.40 -5.75 18.20
C ARG A 56 -12.14 -5.17 19.41
N LEU A 57 -13.12 -4.30 19.18
CA LEU A 57 -14.10 -3.85 20.17
C LEU A 57 -15.30 -4.82 20.19
#